data_AF-A0A5J5I2W3-F1
#
_entry.id   AF-A0A5J5I2W3-F1
#
_cell.length_a   1.000
_cell.length_b   1.000
_cell.length_c   1.000
_cell.angle_alpha   90.00
_cell.angle_beta   90.00
_cell.angle_gamma   90.00
#
_symmetry.space_group_name_H-M   'P 1'
#
loop_
_entity.id
_entity.type
_entity.pdbx_description
1 polymer ?
#
loop_
_entity_poly.entity_id
_entity_poly.type
_entity_poly.pdbx_seq_one_letter_code
_entity_poly.pdbx_strand_id
1 'polypeptide(L)'
;MFHLTTKKNNYTYLFILFGLYIALMVYFMFFGFGRPQRLVEVQEFRYSLEFTSIPLWLPNHFSIDTMKLWIFALGNLLAFIPFGILVPMVFEKQIKSYFRFIVLFVFFILCLEILQMVTYLGSFDLTDIVVNTMGATIGFCSYRVSGRMNISRKYFVTMGMSILGFSVLTFLITWVFNSTITPYLL
;
A
#
# COMPACT_ATOMS: atom_id res chain seq x y z
N MET A 1 31.77 30.03 4.56
CA MET A 1 31.76 28.79 5.35
C MET A 1 30.39 28.64 6.05
N PHE A 2 29.30 28.42 5.29
CA PHE A 2 27.93 28.29 5.83
C PHE A 2 27.03 27.50 4.86
N HIS A 3 27.49 26.33 4.39
CA HIS A 3 26.70 25.57 3.41
C HIS A 3 26.82 24.04 3.49
N LEU A 4 26.90 23.48 4.70
CA LEU A 4 26.89 22.01 4.87
C LEU A 4 26.00 21.48 6.02
N THR A 5 25.38 22.34 6.84
CA THR A 5 24.59 21.88 8.00
C THR A 5 23.12 21.60 7.69
N THR A 6 22.53 22.18 6.63
CA THR A 6 21.10 22.01 6.31
C THR A 6 20.76 20.64 5.73
N LYS A 7 21.69 19.99 5.02
CA LYS A 7 21.43 18.71 4.35
C LYS A 7 21.29 17.55 5.34
N LYS A 8 22.01 17.56 6.47
CA LYS A 8 22.01 16.49 7.49
C LYS A 8 20.71 16.47 8.31
N ASN A 9 20.18 17.63 8.69
CA ASN A 9 18.96 17.73 9.50
C ASN A 9 17.73 17.19 8.78
N ASN A 10 17.60 17.41 7.47
CA ASN A 10 16.43 16.97 6.70
C ASN A 10 16.29 15.43 6.65
N TYR A 11 17.41 14.69 6.60
CA TYR A 11 17.36 13.23 6.64
C TYR A 11 16.88 12.73 8.01
N THR A 12 17.28 13.36 9.12
CA THR A 12 16.80 12.98 10.45
C THR A 12 15.28 13.11 10.56
N TYR A 13 14.71 14.24 10.13
CA TYR A 13 13.25 14.42 10.13
C TYR A 13 12.54 13.42 9.23
N LEU A 14 13.11 13.11 8.05
CA LEU A 14 12.57 12.11 7.13
C LEU A 14 12.56 10.71 7.77
N PHE A 15 13.64 10.31 8.45
CA PHE A 15 13.71 9.03 9.17
C PHE A 15 12.72 8.96 10.32
N ILE A 16 12.55 10.04 11.09
CA ILE A 16 11.54 10.12 12.16
C ILE A 16 10.13 9.99 11.57
N LEU A 17 9.81 10.74 10.51
CA LEU A 17 8.53 10.67 9.81
C LEU A 17 8.26 9.26 9.27
N PHE A 18 9.27 8.64 8.66
CA PHE A 18 9.18 7.27 8.16
C PHE A 18 8.93 6.27 9.28
N GLY A 19 9.65 6.38 10.41
CA GLY A 19 9.44 5.53 11.58
C GLY A 19 8.03 5.67 12.18
N LEU A 20 7.55 6.92 12.34
CA LEU A 20 6.19 7.19 12.80
C LEU A 20 5.14 6.64 11.84
N TYR A 21 5.34 6.80 10.54
CA TYR A 21 4.48 6.24 9.51
C TYR A 21 4.42 4.71 9.57
N ILE A 22 5.57 4.03 9.67
CA ILE A 22 5.62 2.56 9.79
C ILE A 22 4.93 2.09 11.07
N ALA A 23 5.13 2.78 12.21
CA ALA A 23 4.45 2.45 13.45
C ALA A 23 2.93 2.59 13.33
N LEU A 24 2.45 3.67 12.70
CA LEU A 24 1.02 3.89 12.44
C LEU A 24 0.44 2.81 11.52
N MET A 25 1.19 2.44 10.48
CA MET A 25 0.78 1.44 9.51
C MET A 25 0.68 0.04 10.15
N VAL A 26 1.68 -0.36 10.93
CA VAL A 26 1.64 -1.60 11.72
C VAL A 26 0.48 -1.57 12.73
N TYR A 27 0.25 -0.43 13.39
CA TYR A 27 -0.90 -0.29 14.28
C TYR A 27 -2.23 -0.55 13.57
N PHE A 28 -2.48 0.06 12.40
CA PHE A 28 -3.71 -0.18 11.65
C PHE A 28 -3.83 -1.61 11.12
N MET A 29 -2.73 -2.23 10.71
CA MET A 29 -2.75 -3.61 10.21
C MET A 29 -3.02 -4.66 11.30
N PHE A 30 -2.54 -4.45 12.53
CA PHE A 30 -2.67 -5.43 13.60
C PHE A 30 -3.79 -5.10 14.60
N PHE A 31 -3.92 -3.84 14.98
CA PHE A 31 -4.84 -3.39 16.04
C PHE A 31 -6.02 -2.59 15.52
N GLY A 32 -5.98 -2.15 14.26
CA GLY A 32 -7.07 -1.43 13.62
C GLY A 32 -8.32 -2.28 13.42
N PHE A 33 -9.45 -1.58 13.25
CA PHE A 33 -10.71 -2.16 12.75
C PHE A 33 -11.25 -3.39 13.49
N GLY A 34 -11.04 -3.47 14.81
CA GLY A 34 -11.59 -4.54 15.65
C GLY A 34 -10.86 -5.89 15.52
N ARG A 35 -9.67 -5.93 14.91
CA ARG A 35 -8.85 -7.16 14.82
C ARG A 35 -8.57 -7.81 16.19
N PRO A 36 -8.30 -7.07 17.29
CA PRO A 36 -8.12 -7.70 18.60
C PRO A 36 -9.37 -8.39 19.15
N GLN A 37 -10.58 -7.95 18.76
CA GLN A 37 -11.83 -8.59 19.19
C GLN A 37 -11.98 -9.97 18.55
N ARG A 38 -11.47 -10.15 17.32
CA ARG A 38 -11.49 -11.43 16.60
C ARG A 38 -10.59 -12.50 17.22
N LEU A 39 -9.53 -12.10 17.92
CA LEU A 39 -8.65 -13.04 18.66
C LEU A 39 -9.38 -13.82 19.74
N VAL A 40 -10.42 -13.20 20.32
CA VAL A 40 -11.17 -13.77 21.44
C VAL A 40 -12.29 -14.69 20.94
N GLU A 41 -12.80 -14.46 19.73
CA GLU A 41 -13.92 -15.20 19.16
C GLU A 41 -13.51 -16.48 18.43
N VAL A 42 -12.41 -16.47 17.66
CA VAL A 42 -12.00 -17.62 16.82
C VAL A 42 -10.47 -17.73 16.73
N GLN A 43 -9.91 -18.83 17.23
CA GLN A 43 -8.47 -19.17 17.10
C GLN A 43 -8.24 -20.21 16.01
N GLU A 44 -8.53 -19.85 14.77
CA GLU A 44 -8.26 -20.70 13.61
C GLU A 44 -7.37 -19.97 12.60
N PHE A 45 -6.47 -20.71 11.95
CA PHE A 45 -5.67 -20.16 10.87
C PHE A 45 -6.57 -19.90 9.67
N ARG A 46 -6.64 -18.63 9.25
CA ARG A 46 -7.44 -18.20 8.10
C ARG A 46 -6.51 -17.82 6.96
N TYR A 47 -6.74 -18.40 5.79
CA TYR A 47 -6.02 -18.07 4.58
C TYR A 47 -7.00 -18.03 3.40
N SER A 48 -6.80 -17.06 2.51
CA SER A 48 -7.51 -16.93 1.24
C SER A 48 -6.46 -16.96 0.13
N LEU A 49 -6.31 -18.14 -0.47
CA LEU A 49 -5.43 -18.34 -1.64
C LEU A 49 -6.21 -18.20 -2.96
N GLU A 50 -7.52 -18.08 -2.89
CA GLU A 50 -8.39 -17.95 -4.05
C GLU A 50 -8.34 -16.52 -4.58
N PHE A 51 -7.53 -16.31 -5.63
CA PHE A 51 -7.48 -15.05 -6.34
C PHE A 51 -8.63 -14.94 -7.34
N THR A 52 -9.84 -14.70 -6.84
CA THR A 52 -11.06 -14.63 -7.67
C THR A 52 -11.31 -13.21 -8.20
N SER A 53 -11.07 -12.19 -7.37
CA SER A 53 -11.34 -10.79 -7.72
C SER A 53 -10.45 -9.80 -6.96
N ILE A 54 -10.31 -8.59 -7.50
CA ILE A 54 -9.61 -7.49 -6.82
C ILE A 54 -10.66 -6.51 -6.29
N PRO A 55 -10.84 -6.34 -4.95
CA PRO A 55 -11.86 -5.51 -4.29
C PRO A 55 -11.72 -4.00 -4.45
N LEU A 56 -11.33 -3.55 -5.64
CA LEU A 56 -11.26 -2.16 -6.09
C LEU A 56 -12.30 -1.90 -7.20
N TRP A 57 -13.51 -2.44 -7.06
CA TRP A 57 -14.64 -2.19 -7.96
C TRP A 57 -15.66 -1.25 -7.32
N LEU A 58 -16.40 -0.48 -8.11
CA LEU A 58 -17.58 0.23 -7.59
C LEU A 58 -18.66 -0.81 -7.21
N PRO A 59 -19.12 -0.89 -5.95
CA PRO A 59 -20.11 -1.88 -5.54
C PRO A 59 -21.41 -1.71 -6.34
N ASN A 60 -21.76 -2.71 -7.15
CA ASN A 60 -23.02 -2.73 -7.90
C ASN A 60 -24.23 -2.90 -6.95
N HIS A 61 -24.01 -3.52 -5.80
CA HIS A 61 -25.00 -3.67 -4.73
C HIS A 61 -24.40 -3.18 -3.40
N PHE A 62 -25.12 -2.27 -2.74
CA PHE A 62 -24.72 -1.64 -1.49
C PHE A 62 -25.08 -2.50 -0.26
N SER A 63 -24.60 -3.75 -0.23
CA SER A 63 -24.64 -4.56 0.98
C SER A 63 -23.60 -4.03 1.99
N ILE A 64 -23.91 -4.10 3.29
CA ILE A 64 -23.00 -3.63 4.35
C ILE A 64 -21.64 -4.35 4.25
N ASP A 65 -21.64 -5.65 3.96
CA ASP A 65 -20.41 -6.45 3.89
C ASP A 65 -19.57 -6.13 2.65
N THR A 66 -20.21 -5.95 1.49
CA THR A 66 -19.54 -5.51 0.24
C THR A 66 -18.90 -4.13 0.42
N MET A 67 -19.61 -3.21 1.08
CA MET A 67 -19.09 -1.87 1.37
C MET A 67 -17.91 -1.91 2.33
N LYS A 68 -17.97 -2.74 3.38
CA LYS A 68 -16.83 -2.96 4.28
C LYS A 68 -15.63 -3.46 3.50
N LEU A 69 -15.78 -4.55 2.73
CA LEU A 69 -14.70 -5.14 1.95
C LEU A 69 -14.04 -4.10 1.02
N TRP A 70 -14.85 -3.32 0.31
CA TRP A 70 -14.36 -2.28 -0.59
C TRP A 70 -13.61 -1.16 0.15
N ILE A 71 -14.13 -0.68 1.29
CA ILE A 71 -13.47 0.34 2.11
C ILE A 71 -12.15 -0.19 2.68
N PHE A 72 -12.09 -1.45 3.10
CA PHE A 72 -10.87 -2.09 3.58
C PHE A 72 -9.81 -2.16 2.48
N ALA A 73 -10.18 -2.65 1.30
CA ALA A 73 -9.28 -2.73 0.15
C ALA A 73 -8.81 -1.35 -0.30
N LEU A 74 -9.70 -0.36 -0.34
CA LEU A 74 -9.33 1.03 -0.63
C LEU A 74 -8.37 1.59 0.42
N GLY A 75 -8.64 1.34 1.70
CA GLY A 75 -7.80 1.75 2.81
C GLY A 75 -6.40 1.15 2.72
N ASN A 76 -6.31 -0.14 2.38
CA ASN A 76 -5.09 -0.86 2.10
C ASN A 76 -4.32 -0.20 0.94
N LEU A 77 -4.95 -0.03 -0.23
CA LEU A 77 -4.34 0.66 -1.38
C LEU A 77 -3.75 2.03 -0.99
N LEU A 78 -4.55 2.88 -0.34
CA LEU A 78 -4.16 4.23 0.05
C LEU A 78 -3.07 4.24 1.11
N ALA A 79 -3.09 3.31 2.07
CA ALA A 79 -2.10 3.21 3.13
C ALA A 79 -0.71 2.90 2.58
N PHE A 80 -0.60 2.17 1.46
CA PHE A 80 0.68 1.79 0.85
C PHE A 80 1.21 2.78 -0.19
N ILE A 81 0.43 3.78 -0.62
CA ILE A 81 0.94 4.86 -1.49
C ILE A 81 2.07 5.65 -0.79
N PRO A 82 1.92 6.12 0.47
CA PRO A 82 3.03 6.75 1.19
C PRO A 82 4.24 5.83 1.36
N PHE A 83 4.03 4.51 1.54
CA PHE A 83 5.13 3.53 1.62
C PHE A 83 5.97 3.59 0.34
N GLY A 84 5.32 3.53 -0.82
CA GLY A 84 5.96 3.59 -2.13
C GLY A 84 6.73 4.87 -2.41
N ILE A 85 6.37 5.98 -1.74
CA ILE A 85 7.07 7.26 -1.83
C ILE A 85 8.24 7.32 -0.85
N LEU A 86 8.00 7.00 0.42
CA LEU A 86 8.95 7.21 1.50
C LEU A 86 10.13 6.24 1.43
N VAL A 87 9.91 4.98 1.04
CA VAL A 87 10.98 3.97 0.95
C VAL A 87 12.07 4.34 -0.06
N PRO A 88 11.79 4.64 -1.33
CA PRO A 88 12.83 5.11 -2.26
C PRO A 88 13.39 6.49 -1.90
N MET A 89 12.65 7.32 -1.14
CA MET A 89 13.15 8.62 -0.66
C MET A 89 14.16 8.49 0.50
N VAL A 90 13.91 7.58 1.44
CA VAL A 90 14.80 7.29 2.58
C VAL A 90 16.03 6.49 2.11
N PHE A 91 15.82 5.50 1.25
CA PHE A 91 16.85 4.57 0.77
C PHE A 91 17.24 4.82 -0.69
N GLU A 92 17.32 6.10 -1.09
CA GLU A 92 17.57 6.54 -2.47
C GLU A 92 18.83 5.92 -3.10
N LYS A 93 19.86 5.69 -2.29
CA LYS A 93 21.13 5.09 -2.75
C LYS A 93 20.99 3.60 -3.08
N GLN A 94 20.13 2.89 -2.37
CA GLN A 94 19.94 1.44 -2.47
C GLN A 94 18.85 1.09 -3.49
N ILE A 95 17.75 1.84 -3.48
CA ILE A 95 16.53 1.56 -4.25
C ILE A 95 16.48 2.44 -5.51
N LYS A 96 17.35 2.10 -6.47
CA LYS A 96 17.47 2.84 -7.74
C LYS A 96 16.51 2.36 -8.84
N SER A 97 15.99 1.14 -8.72
CA SER A 97 15.16 0.47 -9.72
C SER A 97 13.87 -0.02 -9.11
N TYR A 98 12.78 0.04 -9.88
CA TYR A 98 11.47 -0.49 -9.51
C TYR A 98 11.55 -1.97 -9.15
N PHE A 99 12.35 -2.76 -9.87
CA PHE A 99 12.49 -4.20 -9.60
C PHE A 99 13.00 -4.49 -8.18
N ARG A 100 14.00 -3.72 -7.71
CA ARG A 100 14.50 -3.89 -6.33
C ARG A 100 13.48 -3.47 -5.29
N PHE A 101 12.77 -2.37 -5.57
CA PHE A 101 11.71 -1.89 -4.72
C PHE A 101 10.60 -2.94 -4.57
N ILE A 102 10.09 -3.46 -5.68
CA ILE A 102 8.95 -4.38 -5.66
C ILE A 102 9.28 -5.73 -5.04
N VAL A 103 10.49 -6.27 -5.26
CA VAL A 103 10.92 -7.51 -4.58
C VAL A 103 10.97 -7.32 -3.07
N LEU A 104 11.56 -6.21 -2.60
CA LEU A 104 11.61 -5.91 -1.17
C LEU A 104 10.22 -5.67 -0.59
N PHE A 105 9.35 -4.98 -1.33
CA PHE A 105 7.98 -4.73 -0.93
C PHE A 105 7.17 -6.01 -0.82
N VAL A 106 7.21 -6.87 -1.83
CA VAL A 106 6.47 -8.14 -1.85
C VAL A 106 6.95 -9.05 -0.72
N PHE A 107 8.26 -9.12 -0.47
CA PHE A 107 8.80 -9.85 0.68
C PHE A 107 8.27 -9.29 2.01
N PHE A 108 8.28 -7.96 2.17
CA PHE A 108 7.78 -7.29 3.37
C PHE A 108 6.28 -7.57 3.61
N ILE A 109 5.44 -7.40 2.59
CA ILE A 109 3.99 -7.61 2.75
C ILE A 109 3.66 -9.08 2.98
N LEU A 110 4.36 -10.02 2.34
CA LEU A 110 4.22 -11.45 2.63
C LEU A 110 4.52 -11.76 4.10
N CYS A 111 5.60 -11.18 4.65
CA CYS A 111 5.91 -11.36 6.07
C CYS A 111 4.81 -10.80 6.98
N LEU A 112 4.22 -9.65 6.63
CA LEU A 112 3.13 -9.05 7.41
C LEU A 112 1.86 -9.90 7.38
N GLU A 113 1.46 -10.39 6.21
CA GLU A 113 0.29 -11.26 6.05
C GLU A 113 0.46 -12.59 6.80
N ILE A 114 1.66 -13.19 6.73
CA ILE A 114 2.00 -14.38 7.50
C ILE A 114 1.92 -14.07 9.00
N LEU A 115 2.47 -12.93 9.44
CA LEU A 115 2.45 -12.55 10.85
C LEU A 115 1.01 -12.29 11.32
N GLN A 116 0.16 -11.65 10.52
CA GLN A 116 -1.26 -11.45 10.84
C GLN A 116 -2.01 -12.78 10.98
N MET A 117 -1.72 -13.76 10.11
CA MET A 117 -2.30 -15.09 10.20
C MET A 117 -1.81 -15.84 11.43
N VAL A 118 -0.49 -15.86 11.69
CA VAL A 118 0.12 -16.58 12.83
C VAL A 118 -0.29 -15.96 14.17
N THR A 119 -0.51 -14.64 14.20
CA THR A 119 -1.01 -13.95 15.40
C THR A 119 -2.53 -14.04 15.56
N TYR A 120 -3.25 -14.67 14.61
CA TYR A 120 -4.72 -14.74 14.53
C TYR A 120 -5.42 -13.36 14.43
N LEU A 121 -4.65 -12.28 14.23
CA LEU A 121 -5.17 -10.91 14.06
C LEU A 121 -5.70 -10.66 12.65
N GLY A 122 -5.48 -11.59 11.73
CA GLY A 122 -5.93 -11.51 10.35
C GLY A 122 -5.93 -12.86 9.64
N SER A 123 -6.18 -12.80 8.34
CA SER A 123 -6.02 -13.91 7.42
C SER A 123 -4.85 -13.63 6.49
N PHE A 124 -4.17 -14.68 6.03
CA PHE A 124 -3.23 -14.56 4.92
C PHE A 124 -4.04 -14.42 3.62
N ASP A 125 -4.08 -13.23 3.02
CA ASP A 125 -4.91 -12.96 1.83
C ASP A 125 -4.07 -12.48 0.63
N LEU A 126 -4.08 -13.29 -0.44
CA LEU A 126 -3.38 -12.93 -1.69
C LEU A 126 -3.95 -11.67 -2.34
N THR A 127 -5.25 -11.40 -2.18
CA THR A 127 -5.88 -10.20 -2.73
C THR A 127 -5.37 -8.95 -2.02
N ASP A 128 -5.17 -9.00 -0.70
CA ASP A 128 -4.57 -7.90 0.06
C ASP A 128 -3.13 -7.65 -0.38
N ILE A 129 -2.33 -8.69 -0.61
CA ILE A 129 -0.97 -8.56 -1.16
C ILE A 129 -0.98 -7.82 -2.49
N VAL A 130 -1.91 -8.14 -3.39
CA VAL A 130 -2.03 -7.48 -4.70
C VAL A 130 -2.44 -6.01 -4.54
N VAL A 131 -3.45 -5.72 -3.73
CA VAL A 131 -3.94 -4.36 -3.49
C VAL A 131 -2.86 -3.49 -2.85
N ASN A 132 -2.15 -4.02 -1.85
CA ASN A 132 -1.03 -3.35 -1.19
C ASN A 132 0.12 -3.09 -2.18
N THR A 133 0.39 -4.05 -3.06
CA THR A 133 1.38 -3.94 -4.13
C THR A 133 1.02 -2.86 -5.15
N MET A 134 -0.26 -2.74 -5.52
CA MET A 134 -0.74 -1.66 -6.37
C MET A 134 -0.51 -0.29 -5.71
N GLY A 135 -0.85 -0.15 -4.43
CA GLY A 135 -0.64 1.09 -3.67
C GLY A 135 0.82 1.51 -3.62
N ALA A 136 1.70 0.57 -3.26
CA ALA A 136 3.15 0.77 -3.23
C ALA A 136 3.72 1.15 -4.61
N THR A 137 3.20 0.54 -5.68
CA THR A 137 3.59 0.83 -7.06
C THR A 137 3.19 2.25 -7.48
N ILE A 138 1.96 2.68 -7.16
CA ILE A 138 1.49 4.05 -7.40
C ILE A 138 2.45 5.03 -6.73
N GLY A 139 2.75 4.82 -5.45
CA GLY A 139 3.67 5.67 -4.68
C GLY A 139 5.06 5.77 -5.31
N PHE A 140 5.63 4.63 -5.70
CA PHE A 140 6.97 4.59 -6.31
C PHE A 140 6.99 5.32 -7.66
N CYS A 141 6.03 5.05 -8.53
CA CYS A 141 5.93 5.69 -9.84
C CYS A 141 5.76 7.21 -9.69
N SER A 142 4.89 7.65 -8.79
CA SER A 142 4.69 9.07 -8.47
C SER A 142 5.96 9.74 -7.98
N TYR A 143 6.69 9.12 -7.04
CA TYR A 143 7.99 9.63 -6.57
C TYR A 143 9.00 9.81 -7.72
N ARG A 144 9.09 8.82 -8.62
CA ARG A 144 10.02 8.85 -9.76
C ARG A 144 9.66 9.90 -10.80
N VAL A 145 8.37 10.12 -11.05
CA VAL A 145 7.89 11.17 -11.97
C VAL A 145 8.19 12.55 -11.37
N SER A 146 7.91 12.75 -10.09
CA SER A 146 8.11 14.03 -9.40
C SER A 146 9.57 14.40 -9.20
N GLY A 147 10.44 13.40 -8.98
CA GLY A 147 11.89 13.58 -8.87
C GLY A 147 12.57 14.21 -10.09
N ARG A 148 11.87 14.34 -11.23
CA ARG A 148 12.38 15.00 -12.43
C ARG A 148 12.32 16.53 -12.39
N MET A 149 11.68 17.14 -11.39
CA MET A 149 11.56 18.60 -11.34
C MET A 149 12.43 19.26 -10.30
N ASN A 150 13.02 20.38 -10.71
CA ASN A 150 13.93 21.17 -9.90
C ASN A 150 13.23 22.13 -8.91
N ILE A 151 11.91 22.30 -9.00
CA ILE A 151 11.15 23.28 -8.19
C ILE A 151 10.26 22.54 -7.19
N SER A 152 10.48 22.79 -5.89
CA SER A 152 9.78 22.12 -4.78
C SER A 152 8.24 22.21 -4.87
N ARG A 153 7.67 23.36 -5.23
CA ARG A 153 6.20 23.46 -5.42
C ARG A 153 5.69 22.60 -6.58
N LYS A 154 6.44 22.53 -7.69
CA LYS A 154 6.08 21.70 -8.83
C LYS A 154 6.22 20.21 -8.49
N TYR A 155 7.24 19.85 -7.71
CA TYR A 155 7.46 18.50 -7.17
C TYR A 155 6.19 17.96 -6.51
N PHE A 156 5.66 18.64 -5.49
CA PHE A 156 4.46 18.19 -4.78
C PHE A 156 3.21 18.15 -5.67
N VAL A 157 3.03 19.14 -6.54
CA VAL A 157 1.86 19.18 -7.45
C VAL A 157 1.85 17.99 -8.39
N THR A 158 2.97 17.66 -9.04
CA THR A 158 2.99 16.48 -9.93
C THR A 158 2.88 15.17 -9.16
N MET A 159 3.35 15.13 -7.90
CA MET A 159 3.24 13.91 -7.10
C MET A 159 1.77 13.65 -6.82
N GLY A 160 1.02 14.68 -6.41
CA GLY A 160 -0.43 14.60 -6.30
C GLY A 160 -1.12 14.20 -7.60
N MET A 161 -0.80 14.87 -8.71
CA MET A 161 -1.44 14.57 -10.02
C MET A 161 -1.14 13.15 -10.52
N SER A 162 0.09 12.67 -10.33
CA SER A 162 0.46 11.30 -10.73
C SER A 162 -0.18 10.25 -9.83
N ILE A 163 -0.29 10.50 -8.52
CA ILE A 163 -1.03 9.61 -7.60
C ILE A 163 -2.48 9.48 -8.08
N LEU A 164 -3.15 10.61 -8.35
CA LEU A 164 -4.52 10.59 -8.86
C LEU A 164 -4.63 9.83 -10.18
N GLY A 165 -3.74 10.10 -11.13
CA GLY A 165 -3.72 9.44 -12.45
C GLY A 165 -3.53 7.92 -12.34
N PHE A 166 -2.53 7.47 -11.57
CA PHE A 166 -2.26 6.03 -11.40
C PHE A 166 -3.35 5.33 -10.57
N SER A 167 -3.94 6.00 -9.58
CA SER A 167 -5.09 5.46 -8.85
C SER A 167 -6.28 5.23 -9.78
N VAL A 168 -6.63 6.21 -10.63
CA VAL A 168 -7.71 6.05 -11.63
C VAL A 168 -7.38 4.92 -12.62
N LEU A 169 -6.14 4.85 -13.09
CA LEU A 169 -5.72 3.75 -13.97
C LEU A 169 -5.86 2.37 -13.29
N THR A 170 -5.51 2.28 -12.00
CA THR A 170 -5.65 1.05 -11.22
C THR A 170 -7.13 0.64 -11.14
N PHE A 171 -8.04 1.58 -10.88
CA PHE A 171 -9.49 1.31 -10.90
C PHE A 171 -9.99 0.83 -12.27
N LEU A 172 -9.47 1.38 -13.36
CA LEU A 172 -9.83 0.93 -14.71
C LEU A 172 -9.33 -0.50 -14.97
N ILE A 173 -8.09 -0.81 -14.57
CA ILE A 173 -7.52 -2.15 -14.72
C ILE A 173 -8.31 -3.17 -13.91
N THR A 174 -8.66 -2.85 -12.66
CA THR A 174 -9.44 -3.76 -11.80
C THR A 174 -10.84 -3.96 -12.35
N TRP A 175 -11.46 -2.91 -12.88
CA TRP A 175 -12.76 -3.01 -13.55
C TRP A 175 -12.71 -3.93 -14.78
N VAL A 176 -11.70 -3.78 -15.65
CA VAL A 176 -11.52 -4.64 -16.83
C VAL A 176 -11.24 -6.09 -16.41
N PHE A 177 -10.35 -6.30 -15.44
CA PHE A 177 -10.01 -7.62 -14.91
C PHE A 177 -11.25 -8.32 -14.34
N ASN A 178 -12.01 -7.64 -13.49
CA ASN A 178 -13.20 -8.21 -12.87
C ASN A 178 -14.33 -8.45 -13.88
N SER A 179 -14.42 -7.65 -14.95
CA SER A 179 -15.45 -7.85 -16.00
C SER A 179 -15.08 -8.94 -16.99
N THR A 180 -13.78 -9.16 -17.23
CA THR A 180 -13.29 -10.03 -18.32
C THR A 180 -12.76 -11.36 -17.83
N ILE A 181 -12.18 -11.44 -16.64
CA ILE A 181 -11.43 -12.63 -16.19
C ILE A 181 -12.15 -13.32 -15.04
N THR A 182 -12.61 -12.58 -14.03
CA THR A 182 -13.32 -13.13 -12.87
C THR A 182 -14.51 -14.04 -13.23
N PRO A 183 -15.34 -13.78 -14.26
CA PRO A 183 -16.43 -14.69 -14.63
C PRO A 183 -15.99 -16.07 -15.12
N TYR A 184 -14.71 -16.23 -15.48
CA TYR A 184 -14.12 -17.51 -15.91
C TYR A 184 -13.31 -18.19 -14.81
N LEU A 185 -13.18 -17.56 -13.63
CA LEU A 185 -12.48 -18.10 -12.46
C LEU A 185 -13.45 -18.70 -11.42
N LEU A 186 -14.76 -18.56 -11.63
CA LEU A 186 -15.87 -19.08 -10.81
C LEU A 186 -16.62 -20.17 -11.58
#